data_AF-A0A166DEF9-F1
#
_entry.id   AF-A0A166DEF9-F1
#
_cell.length_a   1.000
_cell.length_b   1.000
_cell.length_c   1.000
_cell.angle_alpha   90.00
_cell.angle_beta   90.00
_cell.angle_gamma   90.00
#
_symmetry.space_group_name_H-M   'P 1'
#
loop_
_entity.id
_entity.type
_entity.pdbx_description
1 polymer ?
#
loop_
_entity_poly.entity_id
_entity_poly.type
_entity_poly.pdbx_seq_one_letter_code
_entity_poly.pdbx_strand_id
1 'polypeptide(L)'
;MVWDDAPSHVCRGGDSRALAFCCPPVKPCPVLHALEDVNLSPQSYMDIKDEFSKKTRLGEGPRTCFGSLVWCCKPSKPCPLRDMVLKSIDMSIDEYLDLKKELSERLVGTTKDNSEENINALTNNFSITKNEAIKILHDCDNDLRMAVKLLRMKTLENSE
;
A
#
# COMPACT_ATOMS: atom_id res chain seq x y z
N MET A 1 -11.54 -1.93 14.94
CA MET A 1 -12.28 -0.68 14.64
C MET A 1 -12.66 -0.84 13.18
N VAL A 2 -13.91 -1.22 12.87
CA VAL A 2 -14.29 -1.76 11.55
C VAL A 2 -13.83 -0.85 10.41
N TRP A 3 -13.15 -1.43 9.41
CA TRP A 3 -12.70 -0.71 8.22
C TRP A 3 -13.89 -0.46 7.26
N ASP A 4 -14.75 0.49 7.63
CA ASP A 4 -16.03 0.77 6.99
C ASP A 4 -15.90 1.17 5.51
N ASP A 5 -14.83 1.91 5.17
CA ASP A 5 -14.51 2.37 3.82
C ASP A 5 -13.55 1.43 3.07
N ALA A 6 -13.42 0.17 3.50
CA ALA A 6 -12.52 -0.79 2.87
C ALA A 6 -12.74 -0.88 1.35
N PRO A 7 -11.68 -0.78 0.53
CA PRO A 7 -11.81 -0.76 -0.93
C PRO A 7 -12.33 -2.08 -1.48
N SER A 8 -12.91 -2.04 -2.68
CA SER A 8 -13.15 -3.24 -3.47
C SER A 8 -11.82 -3.82 -3.98
N HIS A 9 -11.84 -4.98 -4.62
CA HIS A 9 -10.63 -5.55 -5.25
C HIS A 9 -10.16 -4.66 -6.41
N VAL A 10 -8.85 -4.65 -6.70
CA VAL A 10 -8.30 -3.90 -7.84
C VAL A 10 -9.01 -4.25 -9.15
N CYS A 11 -9.28 -5.54 -9.41
CA CYS A 11 -10.00 -6.00 -10.59
C CYS A 11 -11.49 -5.56 -10.66
N ARG A 12 -11.99 -4.88 -9.62
CA ARG A 12 -13.33 -4.32 -9.52
C ARG A 12 -13.31 -2.80 -9.31
N GLY A 13 -12.18 -2.14 -9.62
CA GLY A 13 -12.02 -0.70 -9.50
C GLY A 13 -11.75 -0.20 -8.08
N GLY A 14 -11.20 -1.04 -7.20
CA GLY A 14 -10.65 -0.58 -5.92
C GLY A 14 -9.38 0.25 -6.11
N ASP A 15 -9.16 1.21 -5.22
CA ASP A 15 -7.91 2.01 -5.15
C ASP A 15 -6.71 1.17 -4.68
N SER A 16 -5.53 1.79 -4.55
CA SER A 16 -4.28 1.10 -4.16
C SER A 16 -4.35 0.33 -2.83
N ARG A 17 -5.22 0.73 -1.90
CA ARG A 17 -5.44 0.01 -0.63
C ARG A 17 -5.99 -1.40 -0.86
N ALA A 18 -6.61 -1.64 -2.02
CA ALA A 18 -7.15 -2.93 -2.43
C ALA A 18 -6.10 -4.02 -2.58
N LEU A 19 -4.81 -3.66 -2.66
CA LEU A 19 -3.69 -4.61 -2.71
C LEU A 19 -3.73 -5.60 -1.53
N ALA A 20 -4.24 -5.20 -0.35
CA ALA A 20 -4.42 -6.09 0.79
C ALA A 20 -5.36 -7.29 0.50
N PHE A 21 -6.33 -7.12 -0.40
CA PHE A 21 -7.32 -8.15 -0.77
C PHE A 21 -6.98 -8.91 -2.06
N CYS A 22 -5.82 -8.63 -2.67
CA CYS A 22 -5.41 -9.26 -3.92
C CYS A 22 -4.60 -10.54 -3.70
N CYS A 23 -4.70 -11.46 -4.67
CA CYS A 23 -3.89 -12.68 -4.73
C CYS A 23 -2.43 -12.38 -5.15
N PRO A 24 -1.51 -13.36 -5.14
CA PRO A 24 -0.20 -13.22 -5.76
C PRO A 24 -0.30 -12.94 -7.27
N PRO A 25 0.58 -12.13 -7.87
CA PRO A 25 0.55 -11.75 -9.28
C PRO A 25 1.11 -12.85 -10.21
N VAL A 26 0.61 -14.09 -10.07
CA VAL A 26 1.05 -15.27 -10.85
C VAL A 26 0.38 -15.37 -12.23
N LYS A 27 -0.49 -14.41 -12.58
CA LYS A 27 -1.21 -14.31 -13.85
C LYS A 27 -1.26 -12.84 -14.27
N PRO A 28 -1.36 -12.53 -15.58
CA PRO A 28 -1.56 -11.16 -16.04
C PRO A 28 -2.89 -10.62 -15.48
N CYS A 29 -2.79 -9.72 -14.50
CA CYS A 29 -3.88 -9.26 -13.65
C CYS A 29 -3.72 -7.76 -13.39
N PRO A 30 -4.82 -6.98 -13.24
CA PRO A 30 -4.76 -5.54 -12.93
C PRO A 30 -3.94 -5.16 -11.68
N VAL A 31 -3.63 -6.13 -10.81
CA VAL A 31 -2.70 -5.95 -9.69
C VAL A 31 -1.35 -5.41 -10.15
N LEU A 32 -0.84 -5.83 -11.31
CA LEU A 32 0.46 -5.37 -11.80
C LEU A 32 0.50 -3.84 -11.97
N HIS A 33 -0.56 -3.26 -12.54
CA HIS A 33 -0.68 -1.80 -12.66
C HIS A 33 -0.86 -1.11 -11.31
N ALA A 34 -1.67 -1.69 -10.41
CA ALA A 34 -1.83 -1.14 -9.07
C ALA A 34 -0.53 -1.20 -8.24
N LEU A 35 0.36 -2.14 -8.53
CA LEU A 35 1.69 -2.21 -7.94
C LEU A 35 2.63 -1.14 -8.49
N GLU A 36 2.57 -0.87 -9.80
CA GLU A 36 3.28 0.25 -10.44
C GLU A 36 2.87 1.60 -9.83
N ASP A 37 1.56 1.80 -9.60
CA ASP A 37 1.02 3.03 -9.01
C ASP A 37 1.56 3.33 -7.59
N VAL A 38 1.95 2.28 -6.84
CA VAL A 38 2.54 2.41 -5.50
C VAL A 38 4.04 2.12 -5.47
N ASN A 39 4.67 2.03 -6.64
CA ASN A 39 6.10 1.72 -6.82
C ASN A 39 6.56 0.45 -6.07
N LEU A 40 5.74 -0.60 -6.09
CA LEU A 40 6.11 -1.92 -5.55
C LEU A 40 6.41 -2.90 -6.67
N SER A 41 7.52 -3.61 -6.55
CA SER A 41 7.75 -4.77 -7.41
C SER A 41 6.80 -5.93 -7.03
N PRO A 42 6.44 -6.82 -7.97
CA PRO A 42 5.69 -8.04 -7.66
C PRO A 42 6.32 -8.89 -6.55
N GLN A 43 7.65 -8.96 -6.50
CA GLN A 43 8.38 -9.69 -5.47
C GLN A 43 8.25 -9.00 -4.11
N SER A 44 8.48 -7.68 -4.04
CA SER A 44 8.33 -6.91 -2.81
C SER A 44 6.91 -6.99 -2.23
N TYR A 45 5.89 -6.96 -3.09
CA TYR A 45 4.50 -7.19 -2.69
C TYR A 45 4.29 -8.57 -2.06
N MET A 46 4.90 -9.62 -2.64
CA MET A 46 4.84 -10.96 -2.07
C MET A 46 5.58 -11.06 -0.74
N ASP A 47 6.78 -10.49 -0.65
CA ASP A 47 7.61 -10.52 0.55
C ASP A 47 6.92 -9.78 1.72
N ILE A 48 6.35 -8.59 1.47
CA ILE A 48 5.61 -7.84 2.49
C ILE A 48 4.44 -8.67 3.02
N LYS A 49 3.68 -9.32 2.14
CA LYS A 49 2.56 -10.17 2.54
C LYS A 49 3.00 -11.43 3.27
N ASP A 50 4.05 -12.08 2.81
CA ASP A 50 4.60 -13.27 3.47
C ASP A 50 5.12 -12.93 4.89
N GLU A 51 5.87 -11.85 5.03
CA GLU A 51 6.31 -11.34 6.34
C GLU A 51 5.15 -10.99 7.26
N PHE A 52 4.11 -10.33 6.72
CA PHE A 52 2.92 -9.98 7.49
C PHE A 52 2.16 -11.24 7.93
N SER A 53 2.09 -12.25 7.07
CA SER A 53 1.46 -13.53 7.36
C SER A 53 2.14 -14.27 8.51
N LYS A 54 3.47 -14.20 8.61
CA LYS A 54 4.25 -14.84 9.69
C LYS A 54 4.04 -14.19 11.05
N LYS A 55 3.61 -12.92 11.08
CA LYS A 55 3.48 -12.11 12.29
C LYS A 55 2.04 -11.96 12.77
N THR A 56 1.07 -12.39 11.97
CA THR A 56 -0.35 -12.17 12.22
C THR A 56 -1.14 -13.43 11.96
N ARG A 57 -2.38 -13.48 12.46
CA ARG A 57 -3.29 -14.60 12.20
C ARG A 57 -3.73 -14.69 10.73
N LEU A 58 -3.40 -13.70 9.88
CA LEU A 58 -3.59 -13.83 8.44
C LEU A 58 -2.71 -14.93 7.83
N GLY A 59 -1.65 -15.39 8.50
CA GLY A 59 -0.87 -16.56 8.07
C GLY A 59 -1.62 -17.88 8.15
N GLU A 60 -2.73 -17.96 8.89
CA GLU A 60 -3.51 -19.17 9.01
C GLU A 60 -4.33 -19.49 7.76
N GLY A 61 -4.84 -20.72 7.69
CA GLY A 61 -5.73 -21.17 6.61
C GLY A 61 -5.02 -21.91 5.47
N PRO A 62 -4.33 -23.04 5.73
CA PRO A 62 -3.69 -23.83 4.66
C PRO A 62 -4.65 -24.34 3.58
N ARG A 63 -5.97 -24.33 3.86
CA ARG A 63 -7.04 -24.70 2.92
C ARG A 63 -7.61 -23.53 2.10
N THR A 64 -7.16 -22.29 2.33
CA THR A 64 -7.58 -21.15 1.51
C THR A 64 -6.86 -21.14 0.16
N CYS A 65 -7.31 -20.27 -0.75
CA CYS A 65 -6.53 -19.95 -1.95
C CYS A 65 -5.14 -19.46 -1.54
N PHE A 66 -4.09 -20.08 -2.11
CA PHE A 66 -2.69 -19.77 -1.81
C PHE A 66 -2.29 -20.03 -0.35
N GLY A 67 -3.05 -20.86 0.38
CA GLY A 67 -2.64 -21.43 1.67
C GLY A 67 -2.59 -20.46 2.86
N SER A 68 -3.08 -19.24 2.72
CA SER A 68 -3.13 -18.25 3.80
C SER A 68 -4.27 -17.23 3.63
N LEU A 69 -4.82 -16.74 4.72
CA LEU A 69 -5.80 -15.64 4.76
C LEU A 69 -5.23 -14.30 4.25
N VAL A 70 -3.90 -14.13 4.23
CA VAL A 70 -3.23 -12.92 3.70
C VAL A 70 -3.53 -12.70 2.22
N TRP A 71 -3.84 -13.78 1.48
CA TRP A 71 -4.21 -13.77 0.07
C TRP A 71 -5.71 -13.75 -0.18
N CYS A 72 -6.52 -13.86 0.88
CA CYS A 72 -7.98 -13.88 0.74
C CYS A 72 -8.56 -12.50 0.41
N CYS A 73 -9.69 -12.56 -0.30
CA CYS A 73 -10.52 -11.46 -0.75
C CYS A 73 -11.37 -10.84 0.38
N LYS A 74 -11.85 -9.60 0.16
CA LYS A 74 -12.78 -8.91 1.08
C LYS A 74 -14.05 -9.75 1.36
N PRO A 75 -14.58 -9.76 2.60
CA PRO A 75 -15.77 -10.52 2.99
C PRO A 75 -17.10 -10.01 2.41
N SER A 76 -17.07 -9.00 1.55
CA SER A 76 -18.26 -8.51 0.84
C SER A 76 -18.90 -9.53 -0.09
N LYS A 77 -18.17 -10.61 -0.43
CA LYS A 77 -18.72 -11.77 -1.14
C LYS A 77 -18.45 -13.05 -0.36
N PRO A 78 -19.43 -13.98 -0.31
CA PRO A 78 -19.24 -15.27 0.35
C PRO A 78 -18.14 -16.07 -0.34
N CYS A 79 -17.25 -16.67 0.45
CA CYS A 79 -16.16 -17.51 -0.03
C CYS A 79 -16.04 -18.71 0.91
N PRO A 80 -16.46 -19.93 0.50
CA PRO A 80 -16.47 -21.09 1.37
C PRO A 80 -15.11 -21.38 2.02
N LEU A 81 -14.02 -21.18 1.28
CA LEU A 81 -12.66 -21.47 1.77
C LEU A 81 -12.22 -20.49 2.86
N ARG A 82 -12.43 -19.18 2.65
CA ARG A 82 -12.10 -18.15 3.64
C ARG A 82 -13.02 -18.28 4.85
N ASP A 83 -14.32 -18.33 4.63
CA ASP A 83 -15.33 -18.24 5.69
C ASP A 83 -15.27 -19.48 6.60
N MET A 84 -15.00 -20.67 6.04
CA MET A 84 -14.75 -21.87 6.84
C MET A 84 -13.49 -21.73 7.70
N VAL A 85 -12.41 -21.16 7.17
CA VAL A 85 -11.17 -20.96 7.94
C VAL A 85 -11.40 -19.95 9.06
N LEU A 86 -11.97 -18.77 8.76
CA LEU A 86 -12.29 -17.75 9.76
C LEU A 86 -13.09 -18.34 10.91
N LYS A 87 -14.12 -19.14 10.61
CA LYS A 87 -14.91 -19.85 11.62
C LYS A 87 -14.09 -20.90 12.38
N SER A 88 -13.23 -21.67 11.70
CA SER A 88 -12.46 -22.75 12.33
C SER A 88 -11.39 -22.25 13.29
N ILE A 89 -10.83 -21.07 13.04
CA ILE A 89 -9.84 -20.44 13.90
C ILE A 89 -10.48 -19.47 14.89
N ASP A 90 -11.80 -19.30 14.87
CA ASP A 90 -12.52 -18.31 15.68
C ASP A 90 -12.00 -16.87 15.46
N MET A 91 -11.80 -16.48 14.20
CA MET A 91 -11.47 -15.12 13.80
C MET A 91 -12.74 -14.40 13.33
N SER A 92 -13.03 -13.26 13.95
CA SER A 92 -14.14 -12.42 13.54
C SER A 92 -13.86 -11.74 12.19
N ILE A 93 -14.92 -11.34 11.49
CA ILE A 93 -14.79 -10.55 10.26
C ILE A 93 -14.11 -9.20 10.55
N ASP A 94 -14.39 -8.60 11.71
CA ASP A 94 -13.83 -7.32 12.12
C ASP A 94 -12.32 -7.44 12.33
N GLU A 95 -11.86 -8.47 13.03
CA GLU A 95 -10.43 -8.76 13.19
C GLU A 95 -9.75 -9.00 11.84
N TYR A 96 -10.39 -9.75 10.94
CA TYR A 96 -9.87 -9.98 9.59
C TYR A 96 -9.70 -8.66 8.82
N LEU A 97 -10.68 -7.75 8.93
CA LEU A 97 -10.65 -6.45 8.26
C LEU A 97 -9.63 -5.50 8.90
N ASP A 98 -9.49 -5.51 10.23
CA ASP A 98 -8.48 -4.73 10.97
C ASP A 98 -7.08 -5.15 10.50
N LEU A 99 -6.77 -6.45 10.47
CA LEU A 99 -5.49 -6.95 9.96
C LEU A 99 -5.25 -6.64 8.47
N LYS A 100 -6.32 -6.65 7.66
CA LYS A 100 -6.22 -6.26 6.24
C LYS A 100 -5.97 -4.77 6.06
N LYS A 101 -6.48 -3.93 6.95
CA LYS A 101 -6.22 -2.49 6.97
C LYS A 101 -4.75 -2.22 7.26
N GLU A 102 -4.20 -2.85 8.31
CA GLU A 102 -2.78 -2.75 8.64
C GLU A 102 -1.89 -3.22 7.48
N LEU A 103 -2.26 -4.31 6.81
CA LEU A 103 -1.55 -4.78 5.63
C LEU A 103 -1.61 -3.78 4.47
N SER A 104 -2.77 -3.14 4.27
CA SER A 104 -2.94 -2.10 3.26
C SER A 104 -2.04 -0.90 3.55
N GLU A 105 -2.01 -0.43 4.79
CA GLU A 105 -1.16 0.66 5.22
C GLU A 105 0.32 0.33 5.03
N ARG A 106 0.72 -0.93 5.27
CA ARG A 106 2.09 -1.38 4.98
C ARG A 106 2.38 -1.40 3.48
N LEU A 107 1.46 -1.88 2.65
CA LEU A 107 1.65 -1.95 1.21
C LEU A 107 1.72 -0.55 0.56
N VAL A 108 0.81 0.35 0.92
CA VAL A 108 0.75 1.70 0.35
C VAL A 108 1.76 2.64 1.01
N GLY A 109 2.05 2.48 2.31
CA GLY A 109 2.99 3.30 3.06
C GLY A 109 4.47 2.97 2.84
N THR A 110 4.80 1.95 2.04
CA THR A 110 6.19 1.64 1.66
C THR A 110 6.65 2.46 0.44
N THR A 111 6.24 3.73 0.33
CA THR A 111 6.78 4.72 -0.64
C THR A 111 8.24 5.11 -0.31
N LYS A 112 9.08 4.12 0.02
CA LYS A 112 10.46 4.33 0.46
C LYS A 112 11.37 4.87 -0.64
N ASP A 113 11.03 4.70 -1.91
CA ASP A 113 11.92 5.11 -3.00
C ASP A 113 11.62 6.51 -3.55
N ASN A 114 10.37 6.98 -3.45
CA ASN A 114 10.03 8.32 -3.92
C ASN A 114 10.73 9.40 -3.07
N SER A 115 10.93 9.14 -1.77
CA SER A 115 11.55 10.11 -0.87
C SER A 115 12.97 10.46 -1.31
N GLU A 116 13.84 9.48 -1.52
CA GLU A 116 15.24 9.74 -1.92
C GLU A 116 15.36 10.26 -3.36
N GLU A 117 14.58 9.71 -4.30
CA GLU A 117 14.60 10.18 -5.68
C GLU A 117 14.05 11.61 -5.80
N ASN A 118 12.96 11.93 -5.09
CA ASN A 118 12.41 13.28 -5.02
C ASN A 118 13.37 14.24 -4.30
N ILE A 119 14.02 13.82 -3.20
CA ILE A 119 15.04 14.62 -2.52
C ILE A 119 16.17 14.95 -3.48
N ASN A 120 16.65 13.97 -4.26
CA ASN A 120 17.72 14.18 -5.24
C ASN A 120 17.25 15.09 -6.39
N ALA A 121 16.03 14.90 -6.91
CA ALA A 121 15.46 15.72 -7.96
C ALA A 121 15.28 17.19 -7.52
N LEU A 122 14.86 17.42 -6.28
CA LEU A 122 14.70 18.77 -5.72
C LEU A 122 16.06 19.44 -5.45
N THR A 123 17.00 18.70 -4.87
CA THR A 123 18.38 19.16 -4.61
C THR A 123 19.06 19.59 -5.91
N ASN A 124 18.94 18.79 -6.97
CA ASN A 124 19.59 19.07 -8.26
C ASN A 124 18.94 20.22 -9.03
N ASN A 125 17.60 20.33 -9.03
CA ASN A 125 16.91 21.36 -9.83
C ASN A 125 16.86 22.73 -9.16
N PHE A 126 16.80 22.79 -7.83
CA PHE A 126 16.63 24.04 -7.08
C PHE A 126 17.86 24.45 -6.27
N SER A 127 18.94 23.67 -6.33
CA SER A 127 20.18 23.90 -5.57
C SER A 127 19.95 24.09 -4.06
N ILE A 128 18.90 23.48 -3.52
CA ILE A 128 18.57 23.51 -2.09
C ILE A 128 19.31 22.42 -1.34
N THR A 129 19.40 22.55 -0.01
CA THR A 129 20.04 21.51 0.82
C THR A 129 19.15 20.28 0.96
N LYS A 130 19.75 19.09 1.18
CA LYS A 130 18.99 17.84 1.41
C LYS A 130 17.98 17.98 2.57
N ASN A 131 18.36 18.65 3.65
CA ASN A 131 17.50 18.85 4.82
C ASN A 131 16.26 19.70 4.48
N GLU A 132 16.44 20.70 3.61
CA GLU A 132 15.35 21.54 3.14
C GLU A 132 14.43 20.80 2.17
N ALA A 133 15.00 20.00 1.25
CA ALA A 133 14.23 19.11 0.38
C ALA A 133 13.39 18.10 1.18
N ILE A 134 13.96 17.49 2.21
CA ILE A 134 13.24 16.57 3.12
C ILE A 134 12.07 17.28 3.79
N LYS A 135 12.32 18.47 4.34
CA LYS A 135 11.28 19.23 5.04
C LYS A 135 10.14 19.61 4.10
N ILE A 136 10.45 20.09 2.89
CA ILE A 136 9.43 20.49 1.91
C ILE A 136 8.64 19.28 1.42
N LEU A 137 9.29 18.15 1.15
CA LEU A 137 8.58 16.92 0.75
C LEU A 137 7.70 16.40 1.88
N HIS A 138 8.17 16.43 3.12
CA HIS A 138 7.36 16.09 4.28
C HIS A 138 6.14 17.02 4.42
N ASP A 139 6.34 18.33 4.27
CA ASP A 139 5.27 19.33 4.34
C ASP A 139 4.28 19.21 3.17
N CYS A 140 4.66 18.54 2.07
CA CYS A 140 3.84 18.29 0.89
C CYS A 140 3.32 16.85 0.80
N ASP A 141 3.39 16.05 1.87
CA ASP A 141 2.97 14.64 1.87
C ASP A 141 3.61 13.80 0.73
N ASN A 142 4.90 14.08 0.47
CA ASN A 142 5.72 13.49 -0.60
C ASN A 142 5.22 13.77 -2.04
N ASP A 143 4.35 14.77 -2.25
CA ASP A 143 3.94 15.24 -3.58
C ASP A 143 5.01 16.15 -4.20
N LEU A 144 5.76 15.60 -5.16
CA LEU A 144 6.79 16.31 -5.90
C LEU A 144 6.27 17.54 -6.67
N ARG A 145 5.04 17.49 -7.21
CA ARG A 145 4.49 18.61 -8.00
C ARG A 145 4.18 19.80 -7.11
N MET A 146 3.62 19.52 -5.93
CA MET A 146 3.32 20.55 -4.94
C MET A 146 4.61 21.14 -4.37
N ALA A 147 5.61 20.31 -4.07
CA ALA A 147 6.94 20.75 -3.63
C ALA A 147 7.62 21.67 -4.67
N VAL A 148 7.59 21.31 -5.96
CA VAL A 148 8.12 22.12 -7.07
C VAL A 148 7.40 23.47 -7.19
N LYS A 149 6.07 23.49 -7.04
CA LYS A 149 5.28 24.72 -7.11
C LYS A 149 5.62 25.68 -5.97
N LEU A 150 5.72 25.16 -4.74
CA LEU A 150 6.11 25.94 -3.56
C LEU A 150 7.52 26.53 -3.71
N LEU A 151 8.48 25.73 -4.17
CA LEU A 151 9.85 26.20 -4.41
C LEU A 151 9.92 27.29 -5.48
N ARG A 152 9.17 27.16 -6.58
CA ARG A 152 9.08 28.21 -7.61
C ARG A 152 8.50 29.52 -7.07
N MET A 153 7.49 29.46 -6.21
CA MET A 153 6.91 30.65 -5.59
C MET A 153 7.92 31.34 -4.67
N LYS A 154 8.64 30.59 -3.83
CA LYS A 154 9.72 31.15 -3.00
C LYS A 154 10.86 31.79 -3.80
N THR A 155 11.24 31.23 -4.94
CA THR A 155 12.27 31.83 -5.80
C THR A 155 11.82 33.16 -6.41
N LEU A 156 10.51 33.29 -6.71
CA LEU A 156 9.93 34.52 -7.25
C LEU A 156 9.79 35.61 -6.18
N GLU A 157 9.47 35.24 -4.93
CA GLU A 157 9.38 36.18 -3.81
C GLU A 157 10.74 36.74 -3.37
N ASN A 158 11.84 36.01 -3.62
CA ASN A 158 13.21 36.44 -3.30
C ASN A 158 13.91 37.18 -4.45
N SER A 159 13.22 37.50 -5.56
CA SER A 159 13.79 38.23 -6.70
C SER A 159 13.40 39.73 -6.77
N GLU A 160 12.79 40.26 -5.70
CA GLU A 160 12.56 41.71 -5.46
C GLU A 160 13.47 42.24 -4.35
#